data_AF-A0A975M6E3-F1
#
_entry.id   AF-A0A975M6E3-F1
#
_cell.length_a   1.000
_cell.length_b   1.000
_cell.length_c   1.000
_cell.angle_alpha   90.00
_cell.angle_beta   90.00
_cell.angle_gamma   90.00
#
_symmetry.space_group_name_H-M   'P 1'
#
loop_
_entity.id
_entity.type
_entity.pdbx_description
1 polymer ?
#
loop_
_entity_poly.entity_id
_entity_poly.type
_entity_poly.pdbx_seq_one_letter_code
_entity_poly.pdbx_strand_id
1 'polypeptide(L)'
;MKSIKEQVALPDSTTHFLVHPLDLEAARRPFINSWVFAIIGSPQVFAAVAALVWVLSNNFVAPFLAAGSTLLFANLASAWFRREAWGYIPGKRRDTERRLRGMNLLAAVIEALALAAAVVLLILWFADRAVSPEVVAFATGTVTAVALLMAAEVVVTAVRTRTGAEVLVPLVNLLAVAAVSWWGFLVLAGRTGPLDVSTAVAGAIVLLVVWGTWLAWTLWQRRRVGRVPAGPAAAGEA
;
A
#
# COMPACT_ATOMS: atom_id res chain seq x y z
N MET A 1 -37.07 10.29 -18.73
CA MET A 1 -35.82 10.94 -18.27
C MET A 1 -35.70 10.74 -16.76
N LYS A 2 -34.65 10.06 -16.26
CA LYS A 2 -34.45 9.92 -14.81
C LYS A 2 -34.00 11.27 -14.26
N SER A 3 -34.82 11.85 -13.39
CA SER A 3 -34.47 13.04 -12.61
C SER A 3 -33.16 12.77 -11.86
N ILE A 4 -32.09 13.41 -12.29
CA ILE A 4 -30.85 13.49 -11.53
C ILE A 4 -31.14 14.48 -10.42
N LYS A 5 -31.49 13.98 -9.23
CA LYS A 5 -31.61 14.83 -8.04
C LYS A 5 -30.21 15.33 -7.71
N GLU A 6 -29.94 16.58 -8.05
CA GLU A 6 -28.77 17.31 -7.59
C GLU A 6 -28.95 17.51 -6.08
N GLN A 7 -28.33 16.63 -5.29
CA GLN A 7 -28.50 16.63 -3.83
C GLN A 7 -27.77 17.80 -3.15
N VAL A 8 -26.91 18.51 -3.88
CA VAL A 8 -26.03 19.57 -3.39
C VAL A 8 -25.82 20.60 -4.50
N ALA A 9 -25.79 21.88 -4.15
CA ALA A 9 -25.44 22.95 -5.10
C ALA A 9 -24.00 22.75 -5.59
N LEU A 10 -23.83 22.42 -6.87
CA LEU A 10 -22.52 22.29 -7.50
C LEU A 10 -22.01 23.68 -7.93
N PRO A 11 -20.67 23.88 -7.97
CA PRO A 11 -20.08 25.08 -8.57
C PRO A 11 -20.60 25.30 -9.99
N ASP A 12 -20.69 26.57 -10.41
CA ASP A 12 -21.19 26.93 -11.73
C ASP A 12 -20.40 26.20 -12.84
N SER A 13 -21.13 25.47 -13.68
CA SER A 13 -20.59 24.66 -14.76
C SER A 13 -19.86 25.47 -15.83
N THR A 14 -20.11 26.78 -15.92
CA THR A 14 -19.47 27.68 -16.88
C THR A 14 -18.06 28.11 -16.46
N THR A 15 -17.77 28.12 -15.15
CA THR A 15 -16.46 28.50 -14.59
C THR A 15 -15.64 27.30 -14.10
N HIS A 16 -16.30 26.22 -13.63
CA HIS A 16 -15.60 25.01 -13.17
C HIS A 16 -16.38 23.73 -13.58
N PHE A 17 -16.01 23.19 -14.74
CA PHE A 17 -16.73 22.04 -15.33
C PHE A 17 -16.50 20.74 -14.55
N LEU A 18 -15.24 20.43 -14.24
CA LEU A 18 -14.83 19.25 -13.47
C LEU A 18 -14.78 19.60 -11.97
N VAL A 19 -15.36 18.73 -11.14
CA VAL A 19 -15.50 18.91 -9.70
C VAL A 19 -14.92 17.70 -8.99
N HIS A 20 -14.12 17.96 -7.95
CA HIS A 20 -13.59 16.93 -7.07
C HIS A 20 -14.38 16.91 -5.75
N PRO A 21 -14.53 15.76 -5.05
CA PRO A 21 -15.21 15.68 -3.75
C PRO A 21 -14.65 16.60 -2.67
N LEU A 22 -13.40 17.06 -2.82
CA LEU A 22 -12.79 18.03 -1.92
C LEU A 22 -13.36 19.45 -2.08
N ASP A 23 -13.88 19.78 -3.25
CA ASP A 23 -14.40 21.11 -3.56
C ASP A 23 -15.84 21.31 -3.04
N LEU A 24 -16.52 20.21 -2.67
CA LEU A 24 -17.87 20.20 -2.14
C LEU A 24 -17.86 19.90 -0.64
N GLU A 25 -18.49 20.76 0.16
CA GLU A 25 -18.50 20.59 1.62
C GLU A 25 -19.15 19.26 2.05
N ALA A 26 -20.27 18.88 1.41
CA ALA A 26 -20.99 17.63 1.67
C ALA A 26 -20.18 16.37 1.29
N ALA A 27 -19.37 16.42 0.24
CA ALA A 27 -18.59 15.28 -0.25
C ALA A 27 -17.17 15.20 0.36
N ARG A 28 -16.71 16.26 1.04
CA ARG A 28 -15.35 16.35 1.59
C ARG A 28 -15.11 15.34 2.71
N ARG A 29 -16.02 15.26 3.69
CA ARG A 29 -15.90 14.31 4.81
C ARG A 29 -15.86 12.85 4.35
N PRO A 30 -16.81 12.35 3.53
CA PRO A 30 -16.75 10.98 3.06
C PRO A 30 -15.50 10.72 2.20
N PHE A 31 -15.03 11.71 1.43
CA PHE A 31 -13.77 11.57 0.69
C PHE A 31 -12.57 11.39 1.61
N ILE A 32 -12.41 12.24 2.63
CA ILE A 32 -11.32 12.16 3.61
C ILE A 32 -11.38 10.83 4.35
N ASN A 33 -12.55 10.39 4.79
CA ASN A 33 -12.72 9.07 5.44
C ASN A 33 -12.28 7.95 4.51
N SER A 34 -12.67 8.00 3.23
CA SER A 34 -12.24 7.00 2.26
C SER A 34 -10.72 6.94 2.09
N TRP A 35 -10.06 8.11 2.15
CA TRP A 35 -8.61 8.22 2.06
C TRP A 35 -7.92 7.69 3.33
N VAL A 36 -8.41 8.02 4.52
CA VAL A 36 -7.89 7.49 5.80
C VAL A 36 -8.01 5.97 5.84
N PHE A 37 -9.19 5.43 5.52
CA PHE A 37 -9.39 3.98 5.51
C PHE A 37 -8.57 3.26 4.42
N ALA A 38 -8.23 3.94 3.32
CA ALA A 38 -7.32 3.37 2.33
C ALA A 38 -5.90 3.21 2.92
N ILE A 39 -5.42 4.17 3.71
CA ILE A 39 -4.12 4.09 4.39
C ILE A 39 -4.15 3.00 5.46
N ILE A 40 -5.20 2.93 6.28
CA ILE A 40 -5.36 1.87 7.29
C ILE A 40 -5.39 0.48 6.61
N GLY A 41 -6.02 0.39 5.44
CA GLY A 41 -6.07 -0.81 4.62
C GLY A 41 -4.81 -1.06 3.77
N SER A 42 -3.69 -0.41 4.07
CA SER A 42 -2.42 -0.61 3.35
C SER A 42 -1.65 -1.83 3.87
N PRO A 43 -0.82 -2.47 3.03
CA PRO A 43 0.09 -3.54 3.46
C PRO A 43 1.06 -3.15 4.58
N GLN A 44 1.46 -1.87 4.64
CA GLN A 44 2.40 -1.36 5.64
C GLN A 44 1.74 -1.27 7.02
N VAL A 45 0.49 -0.78 7.09
CA VAL A 45 -0.28 -0.79 8.33
C VAL A 45 -0.63 -2.21 8.75
N PHE A 46 -0.91 -3.11 7.79
CA PHE A 46 -1.05 -4.55 8.07
C PHE A 46 0.20 -5.10 8.79
N ALA A 47 1.40 -4.82 8.28
CA ALA A 47 2.64 -5.28 8.90
C ALA A 47 2.81 -4.71 10.32
N ALA A 48 2.46 -3.44 10.53
CA ALA A 48 2.51 -2.79 11.84
C ALA A 48 1.56 -3.44 12.85
N VAL A 49 0.30 -3.67 12.47
CA VAL A 49 -0.69 -4.33 13.33
C VAL A 49 -0.29 -5.76 13.62
N ALA A 50 0.19 -6.51 12.62
CA ALA A 50 0.67 -7.88 12.81
C ALA A 50 1.85 -7.92 13.78
N ALA A 51 2.86 -7.06 13.59
CA ALA A 51 4.00 -6.96 14.49
C ALA A 51 3.58 -6.62 15.92
N LEU A 52 2.72 -5.62 16.10
CA LEU A 52 2.21 -5.22 17.41
C LEU A 52 1.48 -6.36 18.12
N VAL A 53 0.55 -7.02 17.42
CA VAL A 53 -0.22 -8.13 18.01
C VAL A 53 0.69 -9.31 18.31
N TRP A 54 1.69 -9.59 17.46
CA TRP A 54 2.67 -10.65 17.71
C TRP A 54 3.43 -10.39 19.01
N VAL A 55 3.94 -9.16 19.16
CA VAL A 55 4.69 -8.74 20.34
C VAL A 55 3.85 -8.88 21.62
N LEU A 56 2.58 -8.49 21.56
CA LEU A 56 1.68 -8.52 22.71
C LEU A 56 1.16 -9.91 23.06
N SER A 57 0.82 -10.72 22.05
CA SER A 57 0.14 -12.01 22.27
C SER A 57 1.09 -13.20 22.28
N ASN A 58 2.31 -13.05 21.73
CA ASN A 58 3.26 -14.13 21.50
C ASN A 58 2.62 -15.38 20.85
N ASN A 59 1.66 -15.15 19.95
CA ASN A 59 0.84 -16.18 19.34
C ASN A 59 0.99 -16.09 17.82
N PHE A 60 1.13 -17.23 17.15
CA PHE A 60 1.33 -17.27 15.72
C PHE A 60 0.10 -16.82 14.91
N VAL A 61 -1.11 -17.14 15.36
CA VAL A 61 -2.34 -16.96 14.60
C VAL A 61 -2.97 -15.57 14.81
N ALA A 62 -2.94 -15.05 16.04
CA ALA A 62 -3.59 -13.79 16.38
C ALA A 62 -3.15 -12.58 15.50
N PRO A 63 -1.86 -12.42 15.15
CA PRO A 63 -1.38 -11.34 14.29
C PRO A 63 -2.04 -11.31 12.91
N PHE A 64 -2.18 -12.47 12.28
CA PHE A 64 -2.77 -12.59 10.96
C PHE A 64 -4.29 -12.34 10.98
N LEU A 65 -4.97 -12.78 12.03
CA LEU A 65 -6.40 -12.50 12.21
C LEU A 65 -6.65 -11.01 12.43
N ALA A 66 -5.88 -10.37 13.32
CA ALA A 66 -6.03 -8.95 13.62
C ALA A 66 -5.65 -8.07 12.41
N ALA A 67 -4.48 -8.31 11.80
CA ALA A 67 -4.05 -7.54 10.64
C ALA A 67 -4.94 -7.82 9.41
N GLY A 68 -5.34 -9.07 9.19
CA GLY A 68 -6.21 -9.46 8.08
C GLY A 68 -7.61 -8.87 8.18
N SER A 69 -8.22 -8.90 9.38
CA SER A 69 -9.51 -8.23 9.61
C SER A 69 -9.40 -6.71 9.44
N THR A 70 -8.35 -6.08 9.97
CA THR A 70 -8.10 -4.63 9.79
C THR A 70 -8.01 -4.28 8.31
N LEU A 71 -7.20 -5.02 7.54
CA LEU A 71 -7.04 -4.84 6.11
C LEU A 71 -8.38 -4.95 5.37
N LEU A 72 -9.15 -6.01 5.66
CA LEU A 72 -10.43 -6.28 5.02
C LEU A 72 -11.46 -5.17 5.30
N PHE A 73 -11.69 -4.86 6.58
CA PHE A 73 -12.70 -3.88 6.97
C PHE A 73 -12.33 -2.46 6.57
N ALA A 74 -11.05 -2.09 6.64
CA ALA A 74 -10.58 -0.78 6.18
C ALA A 74 -10.76 -0.62 4.68
N ASN A 75 -10.44 -1.63 3.86
CA ASN A 75 -10.68 -1.57 2.42
C ASN A 75 -12.17 -1.52 2.07
N LEU A 76 -13.01 -2.28 2.79
CA LEU A 76 -14.45 -2.24 2.59
C LEU A 76 -15.04 -0.86 2.95
N ALA A 77 -14.62 -0.30 4.09
CA ALA A 77 -15.01 1.04 4.52
C ALA A 77 -14.53 2.10 3.51
N SER A 78 -13.28 2.01 3.05
CA SER A 78 -12.74 2.91 2.02
C SER A 78 -13.59 2.87 0.74
N ALA A 79 -13.94 1.68 0.26
CA ALA A 79 -14.78 1.53 -0.92
C ALA A 79 -16.21 2.06 -0.73
N TRP A 80 -16.77 1.93 0.48
CA TRP A 80 -18.07 2.47 0.81
C TRP A 80 -18.06 4.02 0.82
N PHE A 81 -17.17 4.62 1.60
CA PHE A 81 -17.05 6.08 1.70
C PHE A 81 -16.65 6.73 0.37
N ARG A 82 -15.84 6.05 -0.46
CA ARG A 82 -15.49 6.53 -1.80
C ARG A 82 -16.72 6.58 -2.72
N ARG A 83 -17.56 5.55 -2.69
CA ARG A 83 -18.81 5.53 -3.45
C ARG A 83 -19.75 6.65 -3.01
N GLU A 84 -19.86 6.86 -1.70
CA GLU A 84 -20.66 7.94 -1.13
C GLU A 84 -20.15 9.32 -1.59
N ALA A 85 -18.85 9.58 -1.44
CA ALA A 85 -18.23 10.86 -1.83
C ALA A 85 -18.46 11.21 -3.31
N TRP A 86 -18.30 10.21 -4.20
CA TRP A 86 -18.55 10.41 -5.63
C TRP A 86 -20.04 10.39 -5.99
N GLY A 87 -20.91 9.89 -5.11
CA GLY A 87 -22.37 9.90 -5.28
C GLY A 87 -22.95 11.31 -5.41
N TYR A 88 -22.34 12.28 -4.73
CA TYR A 88 -22.72 13.69 -4.79
C TYR A 88 -22.39 14.39 -6.12
N ILE A 89 -21.52 13.80 -6.96
CA ILE A 89 -21.05 14.42 -8.21
C ILE A 89 -21.57 13.61 -9.41
N PRO A 90 -22.31 14.23 -10.35
CA PRO A 90 -22.73 13.58 -11.58
C PRO A 90 -21.53 13.05 -12.37
N GLY A 91 -21.64 11.84 -12.91
CA GLY A 91 -20.51 11.13 -13.54
C GLY A 91 -19.75 11.95 -14.60
N LYS A 92 -20.45 12.78 -15.38
CA LYS A 92 -19.87 13.61 -16.45
C LYS A 92 -19.03 14.80 -15.94
N ARG A 93 -19.17 15.18 -14.66
CA ARG A 93 -18.46 16.31 -14.03
C ARG A 93 -17.37 15.85 -13.06
N ARG A 94 -17.05 14.55 -12.99
CA ARG A 94 -16.10 14.02 -12.01
C ARG A 94 -14.66 14.27 -12.45
N ASP A 95 -13.90 14.98 -11.62
CA ASP A 95 -12.45 15.10 -11.79
C ASP A 95 -11.72 13.90 -11.16
N THR A 96 -11.76 12.73 -11.81
CA THR A 96 -11.10 11.52 -11.27
C THR A 96 -9.58 11.54 -11.39
N GLU A 97 -9.02 12.41 -12.24
CA GLU A 97 -7.59 12.44 -12.55
C GLU A 97 -6.82 13.48 -11.73
N ARG A 98 -7.51 14.22 -10.85
CA ARG A 98 -6.88 15.24 -10.01
C ARG A 98 -5.72 14.67 -9.20
N ARG A 99 -4.52 15.20 -9.44
CA ARG A 99 -3.31 14.80 -8.72
C ARG A 99 -3.28 15.42 -7.32
N LEU A 100 -3.64 14.64 -6.31
CA LEU A 100 -3.60 15.05 -4.90
C LEU A 100 -2.20 14.87 -4.29
N ARG A 101 -1.20 15.57 -4.84
CA ARG A 101 0.23 15.39 -4.50
C ARG A 101 0.50 15.44 -2.98
N GLY A 102 -0.08 16.41 -2.27
CA GLY A 102 0.11 16.56 -0.83
C GLY A 102 -0.48 15.40 -0.02
N MET A 103 -1.68 14.94 -0.36
CA MET A 103 -2.31 13.79 0.30
C MET A 103 -1.58 12.48 -0.02
N ASN A 104 -1.07 12.33 -1.24
CA ASN A 104 -0.29 11.14 -1.63
C ASN A 104 1.06 11.11 -0.90
N LEU A 105 1.74 12.25 -0.75
CA LEU A 105 2.96 12.35 0.03
C LEU A 105 2.70 12.05 1.51
N LEU A 106 1.64 12.60 2.08
CA LEU A 106 1.26 12.33 3.47
C LEU A 106 0.94 10.85 3.69
N ALA A 107 0.21 10.22 2.76
CA ALA A 107 -0.07 8.79 2.80
C ALA A 107 1.23 7.98 2.79
N ALA A 108 2.15 8.29 1.87
CA ALA A 108 3.46 7.63 1.79
C ALA A 108 4.27 7.77 3.08
N VAL A 109 4.28 8.96 3.68
CA VAL A 109 4.96 9.19 4.98
C VAL A 109 4.33 8.36 6.08
N ILE A 110 2.99 8.31 6.19
CA ILE A 110 2.30 7.51 7.20
C ILE A 110 2.58 6.01 7.00
N GLU A 111 2.52 5.53 5.76
CA GLU A 111 2.81 4.14 5.43
C GLU A 111 4.26 3.77 5.75
N ALA A 112 5.22 4.64 5.42
CA ALA A 112 6.62 4.47 5.76
C ALA A 112 6.84 4.42 7.29
N LEU A 113 6.18 5.30 8.04
CA LEU A 113 6.23 5.31 9.50
C LEU A 113 5.61 4.05 10.11
N ALA A 114 4.48 3.58 9.56
CA ALA A 114 3.85 2.34 10.00
C ALA A 114 4.78 1.14 9.78
N LEU A 115 5.39 1.04 8.60
CA LEU A 115 6.37 0.00 8.31
C LEU A 115 7.59 0.09 9.23
N ALA A 116 8.12 1.30 9.46
CA ALA A 116 9.24 1.51 10.38
C ALA A 116 8.89 1.07 11.80
N ALA A 117 7.69 1.43 12.30
CA ALA A 117 7.21 1.01 13.61
C ALA A 117 7.11 -0.52 13.71
N ALA A 118 6.58 -1.19 12.68
CA ALA A 118 6.50 -2.65 12.62
C ALA A 118 7.86 -3.30 12.84
N VAL A 119 8.87 -2.83 12.10
CA VAL A 119 10.22 -3.41 12.18
C VAL A 119 10.91 -3.06 13.49
N VAL A 120 10.76 -1.83 13.99
CA VAL A 120 11.30 -1.43 15.31
C VAL A 120 10.73 -2.32 16.41
N LEU A 121 9.41 -2.56 16.41
CA LEU A 121 8.77 -3.46 17.37
C LEU A 121 9.35 -4.87 17.31
N LEU A 122 9.55 -5.41 16.11
CA LEU A 122 10.15 -6.73 15.93
C LEU A 122 11.61 -6.77 16.38
N ILE A 123 12.42 -5.77 16.03
CA ILE A 123 13.82 -5.68 16.45
C ILE A 123 13.91 -5.66 17.98
N LEU A 124 13.12 -4.82 18.64
CA LEU A 124 13.10 -4.73 20.11
C LEU A 124 12.66 -6.05 20.74
N TRP A 125 11.65 -6.70 20.18
CA TRP A 125 11.17 -7.99 20.66
C TRP A 125 12.20 -9.12 20.49
N PHE A 126 12.97 -9.10 19.40
CA PHE A 126 14.07 -10.04 19.18
C PHE A 126 15.31 -9.70 20.01
N ALA A 127 15.54 -8.44 20.35
CA ALA A 127 16.70 -7.99 21.11
C ALA A 127 16.77 -8.63 22.51
N ASP A 128 15.62 -8.96 23.11
CA ASP A 128 15.56 -9.61 24.43
C ASP A 128 15.55 -11.14 24.35
N ARG A 129 15.72 -11.73 23.15
CA ARG A 129 15.67 -13.19 22.94
C ARG A 129 16.95 -13.71 22.30
N ALA A 130 17.32 -14.94 22.65
CA ALA A 130 18.38 -15.66 21.97
C ALA A 130 17.88 -16.13 20.60
N VAL A 131 18.17 -15.34 19.56
CA VAL A 131 17.84 -15.67 18.17
C VAL A 131 19.00 -16.43 17.56
N SER A 132 18.73 -17.53 16.84
CA SER A 132 19.79 -18.27 16.17
C SER A 132 20.42 -17.42 15.05
N PRO A 133 21.75 -17.56 14.81
CA PRO A 133 22.44 -16.83 13.74
C PRO A 133 21.82 -17.08 12.35
N GLU A 134 21.31 -18.28 12.11
CA GLU A 134 20.64 -18.66 10.86
C GLU A 134 19.38 -17.83 10.60
N VAL A 135 18.56 -17.58 11.63
CA VAL A 135 17.34 -16.77 11.50
C VAL A 135 17.69 -15.32 11.17
N VAL A 136 18.75 -14.79 11.79
CA VAL A 136 19.23 -13.43 11.51
C VAL A 136 19.80 -13.33 10.10
N ALA A 137 20.59 -14.32 9.64
CA ALA A 137 21.10 -14.38 8.28
C ALA A 137 19.95 -14.43 7.25
N PHE A 138 18.97 -15.30 7.45
CA PHE A 138 17.79 -15.42 6.59
C PHE A 138 16.98 -14.11 6.52
N ALA A 139 16.73 -13.50 7.68
CA ALA A 139 15.99 -12.23 7.75
C ALA A 139 16.77 -11.10 7.06
N THR A 140 18.10 -11.05 7.25
CA THR A 140 18.98 -10.05 6.61
C THR A 140 18.88 -10.16 5.10
N GLY A 141 19.01 -11.36 4.54
CA GLY A 141 18.90 -11.57 3.10
C GLY A 141 17.52 -11.23 2.53
N THR A 142 16.45 -11.56 3.27
CA THR A 142 15.08 -11.17 2.91
C THR A 142 14.94 -9.65 2.84
N VAL A 143 15.42 -8.94 3.86
CA VAL A 143 15.36 -7.47 3.93
C VAL A 143 16.21 -6.82 2.83
N THR A 144 17.41 -7.37 2.54
CA THR A 144 18.24 -6.91 1.42
C THR A 144 17.50 -7.03 0.09
N ALA A 145 16.83 -8.14 -0.16
CA ALA A 145 16.05 -8.32 -1.39
C ALA A 145 14.87 -7.32 -1.48
N VAL A 146 14.18 -7.03 -0.38
CA VAL A 146 13.14 -5.96 -0.34
C VAL A 146 13.75 -4.61 -0.71
N ALA A 147 14.88 -4.23 -0.12
CA ALA A 147 15.54 -2.96 -0.41
C ALA A 147 15.95 -2.83 -1.88
N LEU A 148 16.44 -3.92 -2.49
CA LEU A 148 16.77 -3.96 -3.92
C LEU A 148 15.52 -3.81 -4.81
N LEU A 149 14.41 -4.46 -4.47
CA LEU A 149 13.15 -4.30 -5.20
C LEU A 149 12.63 -2.86 -5.12
N MET A 150 12.69 -2.24 -3.95
CA MET A 150 12.31 -0.82 -3.78
C MET A 150 13.25 0.11 -4.55
N ALA A 151 14.56 -0.16 -4.56
CA ALA A 151 15.51 0.60 -5.36
C ALA A 151 15.21 0.49 -6.86
N ALA A 152 14.88 -0.71 -7.34
CA ALA A 152 14.45 -0.92 -8.72
C ALA A 152 13.17 -0.13 -9.04
N GLU A 153 12.20 -0.07 -8.12
CA GLU A 153 10.98 0.73 -8.29
C GLU A 153 11.29 2.23 -8.39
N VAL A 154 12.19 2.75 -7.56
CA VAL A 154 12.67 4.15 -7.64
C VAL A 154 13.28 4.42 -9.02
N VAL A 155 14.16 3.55 -9.50
CA VAL A 155 14.82 3.71 -10.81
C VAL A 155 13.80 3.63 -11.94
N VAL A 156 12.91 2.64 -11.94
CA VAL A 156 11.87 2.48 -12.97
C VAL A 156 10.96 3.71 -13.00
N THR A 157 10.57 4.23 -11.84
CA THR A 157 9.76 5.44 -11.74
C THR A 157 10.53 6.66 -12.24
N ALA A 158 11.79 6.83 -11.86
CA ALA A 158 12.63 7.92 -12.33
C ALA A 158 12.83 7.91 -13.86
N VAL A 159 12.97 6.73 -14.46
CA VAL A 159 13.12 6.60 -15.93
C VAL A 159 11.80 6.83 -16.68
N ARG A 160 10.67 6.36 -16.13
CA ARG A 160 9.37 6.46 -16.80
C ARG A 160 8.72 7.83 -16.66
N THR A 161 9.04 8.57 -15.60
CA THR A 161 8.40 9.84 -15.29
C THR A 161 9.32 11.01 -15.69
N ARG A 162 8.78 12.01 -16.38
CA ARG A 162 9.55 13.22 -16.73
C ARG A 162 9.62 14.23 -15.58
N THR A 163 8.91 14.00 -14.48
CA THR A 163 8.80 14.91 -13.35
C THR A 163 9.30 14.25 -12.07
N GLY A 164 10.40 14.76 -11.50
CA GLY A 164 11.06 14.19 -10.31
C GLY A 164 10.20 14.08 -9.05
N ALA A 165 9.07 14.79 -8.98
CA ALA A 165 8.14 14.69 -7.86
C ALA A 165 7.48 13.30 -7.72
N GLU A 166 7.37 12.54 -8.81
CA GLU A 166 6.77 11.20 -8.77
C GLU A 166 7.72 10.15 -8.17
N VAL A 167 9.02 10.46 -8.12
CA VAL A 167 10.07 9.62 -7.51
C VAL A 167 10.11 9.77 -5.99
N LEU A 168 9.57 10.87 -5.44
CA LEU A 168 9.65 11.16 -3.99
C LEU A 168 9.00 10.07 -3.14
N VAL A 169 7.82 9.58 -3.55
CA VAL A 169 7.10 8.53 -2.80
C VAL A 169 7.90 7.23 -2.69
N PRO A 170 8.35 6.60 -3.80
CA PRO A 170 9.14 5.37 -3.71
C PRO A 170 10.50 5.62 -3.04
N LEU A 171 11.09 6.82 -3.19
CA LEU A 171 12.34 7.17 -2.53
C LEU A 171 12.19 7.24 -1.00
N VAL A 172 11.12 7.86 -0.49
CA VAL A 172 10.84 7.92 0.96
C VAL A 172 10.68 6.51 1.53
N ASN A 173 9.96 5.63 0.84
CA ASN A 173 9.80 4.24 1.26
C ASN A 173 11.14 3.49 1.29
N LEU A 174 11.97 3.64 0.24
CA LEU A 174 13.30 3.05 0.19
C LEU A 174 14.19 3.54 1.35
N LEU A 175 14.20 4.85 1.61
CA LEU A 175 14.99 5.44 2.69
C LEU A 175 14.53 4.94 4.06
N ALA A 176 13.21 4.85 4.28
CA ALA A 176 12.67 4.31 5.52
C ALA A 176 13.09 2.85 5.73
N VAL A 177 12.93 2.00 4.70
CA VAL A 177 13.37 0.61 4.77
C VAL A 177 14.88 0.51 4.98
N ALA A 178 15.69 1.27 4.24
CA ALA A 178 17.14 1.25 4.36
C ALA A 178 17.60 1.67 5.78
N ALA A 179 17.05 2.75 6.33
CA ALA A 179 17.38 3.23 7.67
C ALA A 179 17.06 2.21 8.76
N VAL A 180 15.87 1.62 8.67
CA VAL A 180 15.38 0.62 9.62
C VAL A 180 16.15 -0.69 9.51
N SER A 181 16.47 -1.11 8.29
CA SER A 181 17.27 -2.33 8.02
C SER A 181 18.69 -2.19 8.54
N TRP A 182 19.29 -1.01 8.31
CA TRP A 182 20.61 -0.68 8.82
C TRP A 182 20.64 -0.68 10.34
N TRP A 183 19.64 -0.06 10.99
CA TRP A 183 19.51 -0.10 12.44
C TRP A 183 19.38 -1.54 12.98
N GLY A 184 18.52 -2.35 12.36
CA GLY A 184 18.37 -3.76 12.73
C GLY A 184 19.66 -4.56 12.60
N PHE A 185 20.42 -4.32 11.52
CA PHE A 185 21.75 -4.90 11.36
C PHE A 185 22.70 -4.46 12.49
N LEU A 186 22.77 -3.18 12.84
CA LEU A 186 23.64 -2.71 13.92
C LEU A 186 23.30 -3.35 15.28
N VAL A 187 22.02 -3.51 15.59
CA VAL A 187 21.56 -4.10 16.85
C VAL A 187 21.84 -5.61 16.92
N LEU A 188 21.71 -6.32 15.78
CA LEU A 188 21.81 -7.79 15.73
C LEU A 188 23.21 -8.31 15.35
N ALA A 189 23.96 -7.61 14.51
CA ALA A 189 25.29 -8.03 14.04
C ALA A 189 26.32 -8.08 15.16
N GLY A 190 26.20 -7.21 16.18
CA GLY A 190 27.04 -7.27 17.37
C GLY A 190 26.79 -8.50 18.26
N ARG A 191 25.73 -9.28 18.00
CA ARG A 191 25.28 -10.39 18.86
C ARG A 191 25.35 -11.77 18.21
N THR A 192 25.44 -11.86 16.88
CA THR A 192 25.17 -13.12 16.15
C THR A 192 26.36 -13.76 15.46
N GLY A 193 27.58 -13.23 15.64
CA GLY A 193 28.77 -13.77 14.98
C GLY A 193 28.77 -13.55 13.46
N PRO A 194 29.69 -14.16 12.70
CA PRO A 194 29.76 -13.98 11.25
C PRO A 194 28.49 -14.50 10.56
N LEU A 195 27.91 -13.69 9.66
CA LEU A 195 26.72 -14.04 8.90
C LEU A 195 27.01 -15.17 7.90
N ASP A 196 26.22 -16.23 7.95
CA ASP A 196 26.23 -17.25 6.91
C ASP A 196 25.56 -16.71 5.63
N VAL A 197 26.39 -16.49 4.62
CA VAL A 197 25.98 -15.96 3.33
C VAL A 197 25.00 -16.89 2.62
N SER A 198 25.11 -18.21 2.80
CA SER A 198 24.24 -19.18 2.12
C SER A 198 22.79 -19.07 2.60
N THR A 199 22.60 -18.97 3.92
CA THR A 199 21.29 -18.78 4.54
C THR A 199 20.69 -17.40 4.20
N ALA A 200 21.51 -16.35 4.11
CA ALA A 200 21.05 -15.05 3.64
C ALA A 200 20.58 -15.08 2.18
N VAL A 201 21.33 -15.74 1.29
CA VAL A 201 20.94 -15.91 -0.12
C VAL A 201 19.63 -16.70 -0.22
N ALA A 202 19.43 -17.73 0.60
CA ALA A 202 18.17 -18.48 0.64
C ALA A 202 16.97 -17.58 1.01
N GLY A 203 17.12 -16.70 2.02
CA GLY A 203 16.10 -15.72 2.38
C GLY A 203 15.75 -14.76 1.24
N ALA A 204 16.77 -14.25 0.55
CA ALA A 204 16.58 -13.40 -0.62
C ALA A 204 15.81 -14.13 -1.75
N ILE A 205 16.18 -15.38 -2.05
CA ILE A 205 15.54 -16.20 -3.09
C ILE A 205 14.07 -16.45 -2.76
N VAL A 206 13.75 -16.83 -1.52
CA VAL A 206 12.37 -17.10 -1.09
C VAL A 206 11.50 -15.86 -1.32
N LEU A 207 11.97 -14.68 -0.92
CA LEU A 207 11.24 -13.44 -1.16
C LEU A 207 11.01 -13.21 -2.66
N LEU A 208 12.05 -13.35 -3.48
CA LEU A 208 11.95 -13.12 -4.93
C LEU A 208 10.97 -14.10 -5.60
N VAL A 209 10.92 -15.35 -5.15
CA VAL A 209 9.95 -16.35 -5.64
C VAL A 209 8.52 -15.96 -5.24
N VAL A 210 8.30 -15.58 -3.98
CA VAL A 210 6.98 -15.12 -3.50
C VAL A 210 6.53 -13.86 -4.25
N TRP A 211 7.42 -12.90 -4.43
CA TRP A 211 7.14 -11.68 -5.17
C TRP A 211 6.87 -11.96 -6.66
N GLY A 212 7.68 -12.81 -7.29
CA GLY A 212 7.53 -13.19 -8.69
C GLY A 212 6.24 -13.95 -8.97
N THR A 213 5.84 -14.86 -8.08
CA THR A 213 4.56 -15.59 -8.17
C THR A 213 3.37 -14.66 -8.01
N TRP A 214 3.42 -13.74 -7.04
CA TRP A 214 2.40 -12.69 -6.89
C TRP A 214 2.28 -11.81 -8.14
N LEU A 215 3.42 -11.38 -8.69
CA LEU A 215 3.45 -10.57 -9.91
C LEU A 215 2.87 -11.33 -11.11
N ALA A 216 3.23 -12.60 -11.28
CA ALA A 216 2.68 -13.46 -12.32
C ALA A 216 1.15 -13.61 -12.18
N TRP A 217 0.67 -13.82 -10.95
CA TRP A 217 -0.76 -13.92 -10.65
C TRP A 217 -1.51 -12.64 -11.00
N THR A 218 -1.02 -11.48 -10.58
CA THR A 218 -1.67 -10.18 -10.86
C THR A 218 -1.69 -9.86 -12.35
N LEU A 219 -0.62 -10.17 -13.09
CA LEU A 219 -0.59 -10.05 -14.55
C LEU A 219 -1.61 -10.97 -15.21
N TRP A 220 -1.76 -12.20 -14.73
CA TRP A 220 -2.73 -13.17 -15.22
C TRP A 220 -4.17 -12.71 -14.97
N GLN A 221 -4.48 -12.17 -13.79
CA GLN A 221 -5.81 -11.62 -13.49
C GLN A 221 -6.17 -10.45 -14.41
N ARG A 222 -5.25 -9.51 -14.65
CA ARG A 222 -5.48 -8.38 -15.56
C ARG A 222 -5.81 -8.84 -16.98
N ARG A 223 -5.13 -9.90 -17.47
CA ARG A 223 -5.41 -10.50 -18.79
C ARG A 223 -6.79 -11.16 -18.87
N ARG A 224 -7.33 -11.71 -17.77
CA ARG A 224 -8.67 -12.30 -17.75
C ARG A 224 -9.78 -11.26 -17.77
N VAL A 225 -9.63 -10.18 -17.01
CA VAL A 225 -10.63 -9.09 -16.96
C VAL A 225 -10.74 -8.37 -18.31
N GLY A 226 -9.63 -8.26 -19.07
CA GLY A 226 -9.64 -7.73 -20.43
C GLY A 226 -10.22 -8.66 -21.51
N ARG A 227 -10.59 -9.90 -21.18
CA ARG A 227 -11.14 -10.91 -22.10
C ARG A 227 -12.61 -11.23 -21.83
N VAL A 228 -13.40 -10.28 -21.32
CA VAL A 228 -14.86 -10.42 -21.38
C VAL A 228 -15.27 -10.21 -22.84
N PRO A 229 -15.81 -11.21 -23.56
CA PRO A 229 -16.30 -11.02 -24.91
C PRO A 229 -17.43 -9.99 -24.86
N ALA A 230 -17.44 -9.03 -25.77
CA ALA A 230 -18.62 -8.23 -26.03
C ALA A 230 -19.78 -9.19 -26.30
N GLY A 231 -20.72 -9.29 -25.35
CA GLY A 231 -21.95 -10.05 -25.55
C GLY A 231 -22.66 -9.54 -26.81
N PRO A 232 -23.37 -10.41 -27.53
CA PRO A 232 -23.87 -10.11 -28.86
C PRO A 232 -24.71 -8.83 -28.81
N ALA A 233 -24.32 -7.87 -29.65
CA ALA A 233 -25.11 -6.69 -29.95
C ALA A 233 -26.53 -7.15 -30.29
N ALA A 234 -27.51 -6.49 -29.66
CA ALA A 234 -28.93 -6.67 -29.93
C ALA A 234 -29.16 -6.71 -31.45
N ALA A 235 -29.52 -7.89 -31.95
CA ALA A 235 -30.01 -8.05 -33.31
C ALA A 235 -31.37 -7.35 -33.39
N GLY A 236 -31.55 -6.62 -34.49
CA GLY A 236 -32.61 -5.64 -34.70
C GLY A 236 -34.03 -6.15 -34.44
N GLU A 237 -34.80 -5.30 -33.76
CA GLU A 237 -36.20 -5.10 -34.10
C GLU A 237 -36.24 -4.27 -35.39
N ALA A 238 -36.77 -4.86 -36.44
CA ALA A 238 -37.43 -4.20 -37.57
C ALA A 238 -38.66 -5.03 -37.92
#